data_AF-A0AAE9GHE2-F1
#
_entry.id   AF-A0AAE9GHE2-F1
#
_cell.length_a   1.000
_cell.length_b   1.000
_cell.length_c   1.000
_cell.angle_alpha   90.00
_cell.angle_beta   90.00
_cell.angle_gamma   90.00
#
_symmetry.space_group_name_H-M   'P 1'
#
loop_
_entity.id
_entity.type
_entity.pdbx_description
1 polymer ?
#
loop_
_entity_poly.entity_id
_entity_poly.type
_entity_poly.pdbx_seq_one_letter_code
_entity_poly.pdbx_strand_id
1 'polypeptide(L)'
;MFAHLAVFGSLGWTEILLILFIALLLFGGKRLPSLAKDLGDGIRSFRKSLTGESDDSSQQISEAQERSVPKEETKVPKSKKSKSS
;
A
#
# COMPACT_ATOMS: atom_id res chain seq x y z
N MET A 1 30.92 -4.18 -20.43
CA MET A 1 31.82 -3.96 -19.28
C MET A 1 31.66 -2.59 -18.62
N PHE A 2 31.14 -1.56 -19.31
CA PHE A 2 30.97 -0.20 -18.75
C PHE A 2 29.75 0.02 -17.85
N ALA A 3 28.72 -0.84 -17.94
CA ALA A 3 27.52 -0.73 -17.09
C ALA A 3 27.83 -0.93 -15.60
N HIS A 4 28.82 -1.76 -15.26
CA HIS A 4 29.19 -2.01 -13.87
C HIS A 4 29.84 -0.82 -13.18
N LEU A 5 30.46 0.11 -13.93
CA LEU A 5 31.16 1.26 -13.35
C LEU A 5 30.21 2.44 -13.07
N ALA A 6 29.13 2.58 -13.84
CA ALA A 6 28.09 3.60 -13.62
C ALA A 6 27.23 3.31 -12.38
N VAL A 7 26.97 2.03 -12.09
CA VAL A 7 26.17 1.58 -10.94
C VAL A 7 26.78 1.96 -9.58
N PHE A 8 28.10 2.14 -9.49
CA PHE A 8 28.76 2.47 -8.21
C PHE A 8 28.88 3.99 -7.93
N GLY A 9 28.66 4.85 -8.92
CA GLY A 9 28.88 6.30 -8.79
C GLY A 9 27.61 7.12 -8.54
N SER A 10 26.44 6.56 -8.87
CA SER A 10 25.15 7.20 -8.67
C SER A 10 24.23 6.22 -7.95
N LEU A 11 24.13 6.34 -6.62
CA LEU A 11 22.93 5.86 -5.91
C LEU A 11 21.76 6.74 -6.39
N GLY A 12 21.29 6.43 -7.60
CA GLY A 12 20.16 7.09 -8.23
C GLY A 12 18.86 6.47 -7.76
N TRP A 13 17.76 7.07 -8.22
CA TRP A 13 16.41 6.54 -8.02
C TRP A 13 16.27 5.09 -8.51
N THR A 14 17.03 4.70 -9.54
CA THR A 14 17.05 3.35 -10.13
C THR A 14 17.52 2.28 -9.15
N GLU A 15 18.64 2.47 -8.47
CA GLU A 15 19.17 1.53 -7.47
C GLU A 15 18.21 1.38 -6.29
N ILE A 16 17.62 2.48 -5.83
CA ILE A 16 16.63 2.46 -4.75
C ILE A 16 15.41 1.64 -5.16
N LEU A 17 14.92 1.80 -6.40
CA LEU A 17 13.85 0.97 -6.96
C LEU A 17 14.24 -0.50 -7.05
N LEU A 18 15.47 -0.81 -7.47
CA LEU A 18 15.94 -2.18 -7.61
C LEU A 18 16.00 -2.88 -6.24
N ILE A 19 16.53 -2.21 -5.22
CA ILE A 19 16.57 -2.72 -3.84
C ILE A 19 15.15 -2.88 -3.30
N LEU A 20 14.29 -1.87 -3.50
CA LEU A 20 12.89 -1.92 -3.08
C LEU A 20 12.14 -3.08 -3.75
N PHE A 21 12.41 -3.35 -5.03
CA PHE A 21 11.83 -4.46 -5.76
C PHE A 21 12.24 -5.81 -5.18
N ILE A 22 13.53 -6.01 -4.89
CA ILE A 22 14.02 -7.24 -4.23
C ILE A 22 13.43 -7.36 -2.82
N ALA A 23 13.37 -6.28 -2.06
CA ALA A 23 12.73 -6.26 -0.74
C ALA A 23 11.24 -6.62 -0.83
N LEU A 24 10.52 -6.14 -1.85
CA LEU A 24 9.13 -6.48 -2.11
C LEU A 24 8.94 -7.97 -2.46
N LEU A 25 9.90 -8.60 -3.13
CA LEU A 25 9.86 -10.03 -3.40
C LEU A 25 10.09 -10.87 -2.13
N LEU A 26 11.00 -10.42 -1.25
CA LEU A 26 11.31 -11.12 0.00
C LEU A 26 10.20 -10.95 1.05
N PHE A 27 9.75 -9.70 1.25
CA PHE A 27 8.77 -9.36 2.29
C PHE A 27 7.32 -9.39 1.76
N GLY A 28 7.10 -9.22 0.46
CA GLY A 28 5.78 -9.09 -0.15
C GLY A 28 5.26 -7.64 -0.11
N GLY A 29 4.56 -7.22 -1.18
CA GLY A 29 4.01 -5.86 -1.32
C GLY A 29 3.01 -5.42 -0.24
N LYS A 30 2.45 -6.36 0.55
CA LYS A 30 1.53 -6.06 1.65
C LYS A 30 2.23 -5.87 3.00
N ARG A 31 3.43 -6.41 3.19
CA ARG A 31 4.14 -6.36 4.49
C ARG A 31 4.88 -5.04 4.69
N LEU A 32 5.51 -4.50 3.65
CA LEU A 32 6.17 -3.19 3.70
C LEU A 32 5.26 -2.07 4.25
N PRO A 33 4.05 -1.84 3.69
CA PRO A 33 3.17 -0.76 4.15
C PRO A 33 2.63 -1.01 5.56
N SER A 34 2.36 -2.27 5.94
CA SER A 34 1.94 -2.61 7.31
C SER A 34 3.04 -2.30 8.32
N LEU A 35 4.27 -2.75 8.06
CA LEU A 35 5.43 -2.49 8.93
C LEU A 35 5.75 -1.00 9.03
N ALA A 36 5.65 -0.27 7.92
CA ALA A 36 5.84 1.18 7.90
C ALA A 36 4.77 1.90 8.72
N LYS A 37 3.53 1.43 8.70
CA LYS A 37 2.43 1.97 9.48
C LYS A 37 2.66 1.77 10.98
N ASP A 38 2.97 0.55 11.39
CA ASP A 38 3.25 0.22 12.79
C ASP A 38 4.49 0.96 13.33
N LEU A 39 5.55 1.02 12.52
CA LEU A 39 6.76 1.77 12.85
C LEU A 39 6.49 3.29 12.90
N GLY A 40 5.69 3.81 11.97
CA GLY A 40 5.30 5.22 11.92
C GLY A 40 4.50 5.64 13.15
N ASP A 41 3.53 4.82 13.57
CA ASP A 41 2.73 5.04 14.77
C ASP A 41 3.61 4.98 16.05
N GLY A 42 4.59 4.06 16.09
CA GLY A 42 5.60 4.00 17.15
C GLY A 42 6.52 5.23 17.20
N ILE A 43 7.01 5.70 16.06
CA ILE A 43 7.85 6.92 15.99
C ILE A 43 7.01 8.16 16.34
N ARG A 44 5.74 8.22 15.92
CA ARG A 44 4.83 9.34 16.19
C ARG A 44 4.56 9.47 17.69
N SER A 45 4.24 8.35 18.34
CA SER A 45 4.04 8.31 19.80
C SER A 45 5.33 8.62 20.56
N PHE A 46 6.48 8.08 20.13
CA PHE A 46 7.78 8.41 20.72
C PHE A 46 8.11 9.90 20.63
N ARG A 47 7.92 10.52 19.45
CA ARG A 47 8.11 11.96 19.26
C ARG A 47 7.18 12.79 20.13
N LYS A 48 5.93 12.38 20.27
CA LYS A 48 4.93 13.06 21.11
C LYS A 48 5.30 13.07 22.58
N SER A 49 5.78 11.93 23.10
CA SER A 49 6.29 11.84 24.47
C SER A 49 7.53 12.69 24.71
N LEU A 50 8.39 12.86 23.69
CA LEU A 50 9.58 13.71 23.79
C LEU A 50 9.26 15.22 23.72
N THR A 51 8.26 15.62 22.93
CA THR A 51 7.91 17.03 22.73
C THR A 51 6.90 17.55 23.75
N GLY A 52 6.24 16.67 24.52
CA GLY A 52 5.28 17.07 25.56
C GLY A 52 3.94 17.58 25.02
N GLU A 53 3.61 17.29 23.76
CA GLU A 53 2.35 17.70 23.13
C GLU A 53 1.22 16.73 23.52
N SER A 54 0.30 17.20 24.36
CA SER A 54 -0.88 16.44 24.82
C SER A 54 -1.81 16.07 23.66
N ASP A 55 -2.49 14.93 23.81
CA ASP A 55 -3.11 14.14 22.74
C ASP A 55 -4.45 14.68 22.22
N ASP A 56 -4.49 15.26 21.02
CA ASP A 56 -5.77 15.63 20.37
C ASP A 56 -5.87 15.31 18.88
N SER A 57 -5.00 14.47 18.29
CA SER A 57 -5.06 14.25 16.82
C SER A 57 -4.41 12.96 16.34
N SER A 58 -5.11 11.83 16.47
CA SER A 58 -4.84 10.65 15.63
C SER A 58 -5.91 9.56 15.77
N GLN A 59 -7.09 9.78 15.17
CA GLN A 59 -8.03 8.69 14.88
C GLN A 59 -7.92 8.25 13.42
N GLN A 60 -7.89 6.93 13.27
CA GLN A 60 -8.27 6.13 12.09
C GLN A 60 -7.53 6.38 10.78
N ILE A 61 -6.59 5.48 10.49
CA ILE A 61 -6.36 5.06 9.10
C ILE A 61 -6.16 3.55 9.09
N SER A 62 -7.13 2.76 9.52
CA SER A 62 -7.06 1.31 9.32
C SER A 62 -8.45 0.79 9.05
N GLU A 63 -8.77 0.66 7.78
CA GLU A 63 -9.74 -0.30 7.22
C GLU A 63 -9.91 -0.01 5.73
N ALA A 64 -9.20 -0.74 4.87
CA ALA A 64 -9.68 -1.15 3.53
C ALA A 64 -8.60 -1.93 2.76
N GLN A 65 -8.28 -3.16 3.18
CA GLN A 65 -8.02 -4.22 2.19
C GLN A 65 -8.19 -5.64 2.73
N GLU A 66 -9.43 -6.02 3.04
CA GLU A 66 -9.83 -7.44 2.97
C GLU A 66 -11.29 -7.58 2.52
N ARG A 67 -11.51 -7.56 1.20
CA ARG A 67 -12.54 -8.39 0.57
C ARG A 67 -12.20 -8.64 -0.88
N SER A 68 -11.70 -9.84 -1.13
CA SER A 68 -11.79 -10.53 -2.40
C SER A 68 -13.23 -10.49 -2.94
N VAL A 69 -13.44 -9.85 -4.09
CA VAL A 69 -14.58 -10.13 -4.96
C VAL A 69 -14.06 -10.32 -6.38
N PRO A 70 -13.85 -11.57 -6.81
CA PRO A 70 -14.21 -11.98 -8.15
C PRO A 70 -15.71 -12.33 -8.15
N LYS A 71 -16.43 -11.75 -9.12
CA LYS A 71 -17.69 -12.22 -9.73
C LYS A 71 -18.85 -11.21 -9.69
N GLU A 72 -19.03 -10.60 -10.87
CA GLU A 72 -20.33 -10.48 -11.55
C GLU A 72 -21.20 -9.26 -11.24
N GLU A 73 -20.92 -8.17 -11.97
CA GLU A 73 -21.92 -7.21 -12.39
C GLU A 73 -22.17 -7.37 -13.90
N THR A 74 -23.25 -8.07 -14.26
CA THR A 74 -24.01 -7.74 -15.47
C THR A 74 -25.48 -7.99 -15.17
N LYS A 75 -26.13 -6.98 -14.59
CA LYS A 75 -27.59 -6.82 -14.69
C LYS A 75 -27.92 -6.45 -16.13
N VAL A 76 -28.31 -7.44 -16.94
CA VAL A 76 -29.17 -7.16 -18.12
C VAL A 76 -30.63 -7.20 -17.64
N PRO A 77 -31.41 -6.14 -17.84
CA PRO A 77 -32.76 -6.01 -17.30
C PRO A 77 -33.73 -7.01 -17.95
N LYS A 78 -34.40 -7.80 -17.10
CA LYS A 78 -35.46 -8.72 -17.50
C LYS A 78 -36.78 -7.95 -17.70
N SER A 79 -37.50 -8.33 -18.75
CA SER A 79 -38.92 -8.08 -19.03
C SER A 79 -39.30 -6.86 -19.89
N LYS A 80 -39.26 -7.07 -21.21
CA LYS A 80 -40.30 -6.58 -22.13
C LYS A 80 -40.99 -7.79 -22.78
N LYS A 81 -42.31 -7.86 -22.62
CA LYS A 81 -43.28 -8.19 -23.67
C LYS A 81 -43.25 -9.62 -24.28
N SER A 82 -44.10 -10.49 -23.75
CA SER A 82 -44.85 -11.52 -24.51
C SER A 82 -46.28 -11.50 -23.96
N LYS A 83 -47.20 -10.76 -24.61
CA LYS A 83 -48.31 -11.30 -25.42
C LYS A 83 -49.14 -12.32 -24.63
N SER A 84 -50.33 -11.96 -24.11
CA SER A 84 -51.59 -11.72 -24.84
C SER A 84 -51.96 -12.87 -25.77
N SER A 85 -53.12 -13.46 -25.44
CA SER A 85 -54.02 -14.27 -26.26
C SER A 85 -53.68 -15.75 -26.42
#